data_AF-A0A376KUQ6-F1
#
_entry.id   AF-A0A376KUQ6-F1
#
_cell.length_a   1.000
_cell.length_b   1.000
_cell.length_c   1.000
_cell.angle_alpha   90.00
_cell.angle_beta   90.00
_cell.angle_gamma   90.00
#
_symmetry.space_group_name_H-M   'P 1'
#
loop_
_entity.id
_entity.type
_entity.pdbx_description
1 polymer ?
#
loop_
_entity_poly.entity_id
_entity_poly.type
_entity_poly.pdbx_seq_one_letter_code
_entity_poly.pdbx_strand_id
1 'polypeptide(L)'
;MAERLKPGGIFLLNTPYSADEVWSRLPQEVQAVLNQKKARFYVINAAKIARECGLAARINTVMQMAFFHLTQILPGDSALAELQGAIAKSYSSKGQDLVERNWQALALARESVEEVPLQPVNPHSANRPPVVSDAAPDFVKTVTAAMLAGLGDALPVSALPPDGTWPMGTTRWEKRNIAEEIPIWKEELCTQCNHCVAACPHSAIRAKVVPPEAMENAPASLHSLDVKSRDMRGQKYVLQVAPEDCTGCNLCVEVCPAKDRQNPEIKAINMMSRLEHVEEEKINYDFFLNLPEIDRSKLERIDIRTSQLITPLFEYSGACSGCGETPYIKLLTQLYGDRMLIANATGCSSIYGGNLPSTPYTTDANGRGPAWANSLFEDNAEFGLGFRLTVDQHRVRVLRLLDQFADKIPAELLTALKSDATPEVRREQVAALRQQLNDVAEAHELLRDADALVEKSIWLIGGDGWAYDIGFGGLDHVLSLTENVNILVLDTQCYSNTGGQASKATPLGAVTKFGEHGKRKARKDLGVSMMMYGHVYVAQISLGAQLNQTVKAIQEAEAYPGHR
;
A
#
# COMPACT_ATOMS: atom_id res chain seq x y z
N MET A 1 -2.01 -23.75 -11.56
CA MET A 1 -2.84 -23.64 -12.77
C MET A 1 -2.77 -24.90 -13.65
N ALA A 2 -1.59 -25.40 -14.01
CA ALA A 2 -1.44 -26.62 -14.81
C ALA A 2 -2.05 -27.87 -14.14
N GLU A 3 -2.13 -27.91 -12.81
CA GLU A 3 -2.67 -29.02 -12.03
C GLU A 3 -4.16 -29.28 -12.33
N ARG A 4 -4.91 -28.23 -12.69
CA ARG A 4 -6.34 -28.31 -13.05
C ARG A 4 -6.58 -28.78 -14.48
N LEU A 5 -5.52 -28.95 -15.28
CA LEU A 5 -5.63 -29.37 -16.68
C LEU A 5 -6.11 -30.82 -16.76
N LYS A 6 -7.05 -31.09 -17.68
CA LYS A 6 -7.43 -32.46 -18.07
C LYS A 6 -6.34 -33.08 -18.96
N PRO A 7 -6.17 -34.41 -18.96
CA PRO A 7 -5.26 -35.07 -19.91
C PRO A 7 -5.56 -34.65 -21.37
N GLY A 8 -4.54 -34.29 -22.15
CA GLY A 8 -4.66 -33.80 -23.53
C GLY A 8 -5.17 -32.35 -23.67
N GLY A 9 -5.36 -31.64 -22.55
CA GLY A 9 -5.88 -30.28 -22.53
C GLY A 9 -4.93 -29.25 -23.16
N ILE A 10 -5.49 -28.12 -23.58
CA ILE A 10 -4.73 -26.97 -24.10
C ILE A 10 -4.24 -26.12 -22.93
N PHE A 11 -2.96 -25.81 -22.91
CA PHE A 11 -2.36 -24.84 -21.99
C PHE A 11 -1.83 -23.68 -22.82
N LEU A 12 -2.45 -22.50 -22.71
CA LEU A 12 -2.01 -21.28 -23.39
C LEU A 12 -1.37 -20.34 -22.37
N LEU A 13 -0.14 -19.91 -22.63
CA LEU A 13 0.61 -18.99 -21.77
C LEU A 13 0.93 -17.68 -22.50
N ASN A 14 0.57 -16.55 -21.90
CA ASN A 14 1.08 -15.25 -22.32
C ASN A 14 2.49 -15.04 -21.74
N THR A 15 3.49 -14.83 -22.58
CA THR A 15 4.90 -14.73 -22.15
C THR A 15 5.72 -13.91 -23.15
N PRO A 16 6.76 -13.18 -22.71
CA PRO A 16 7.68 -12.51 -23.63
C PRO A 16 8.62 -13.47 -24.37
N TYR A 17 8.77 -14.71 -23.88
CA TYR A 17 9.70 -15.71 -24.39
C TYR A 17 9.09 -16.54 -25.53
N SER A 18 9.92 -16.94 -26.50
CA SER A 18 9.53 -17.78 -27.64
C SER A 18 9.26 -19.23 -27.23
N ALA A 19 8.72 -20.03 -28.17
CA ALA A 19 8.50 -21.45 -27.95
C ALA A 19 9.78 -22.23 -27.62
N ASP A 20 10.93 -21.82 -28.16
CA ASP A 20 12.22 -22.47 -27.93
C ASP A 20 12.80 -22.21 -26.53
N GLU A 21 12.47 -21.07 -25.92
CA GLU A 21 13.04 -20.64 -24.65
C GLU A 21 12.16 -21.00 -23.45
N VAL A 22 10.84 -20.92 -23.63
CA VAL A 22 9.85 -20.93 -22.54
C VAL A 22 9.93 -22.21 -21.69
N TRP A 23 10.21 -23.37 -22.30
CA TRP A 23 10.24 -24.64 -21.58
C TRP A 23 11.22 -24.62 -20.40
N SER A 24 12.44 -24.14 -20.66
CA SER A 24 13.51 -24.03 -19.65
C SER A 24 13.22 -23.03 -18.54
N ARG A 25 12.29 -22.10 -18.77
CA ARG A 25 11.91 -21.05 -17.80
C ARG A 25 10.73 -21.45 -16.93
N LEU A 26 9.96 -22.47 -17.32
CA LEU A 26 8.90 -23.00 -16.48
C LEU A 26 9.49 -23.73 -15.27
N PRO A 27 8.84 -23.68 -14.09
CA PRO A 27 9.26 -24.47 -12.96
C PRO A 27 9.24 -25.98 -13.25
N GLN A 28 10.17 -26.74 -12.65
CA GLN A 28 10.27 -28.19 -12.85
C GLN A 28 8.94 -28.91 -12.59
N GLU A 29 8.22 -28.50 -11.55
CA GLU A 29 6.92 -29.08 -11.18
C GLU A 29 5.85 -28.80 -12.23
N VAL A 30 5.89 -27.62 -12.87
CA VAL A 30 4.95 -27.28 -13.95
C VAL A 30 5.27 -28.11 -15.20
N GLN A 31 6.54 -28.25 -15.56
CA GLN A 31 6.98 -29.12 -16.67
C GLN A 31 6.53 -30.57 -16.44
N ALA A 32 6.73 -31.10 -15.23
CA ALA A 32 6.31 -32.45 -14.86
C ALA A 32 4.78 -32.63 -15.00
N VAL A 33 3.99 -31.66 -14.55
CA VAL A 33 2.52 -31.69 -14.69
C VAL A 33 2.10 -31.63 -16.16
N LEU A 34 2.69 -30.75 -16.98
CA LEU A 34 2.37 -30.66 -18.41
C LEU A 34 2.67 -31.98 -19.13
N ASN A 35 3.79 -32.62 -18.80
CA ASN A 35 4.16 -33.95 -19.30
C ASN A 35 3.16 -35.03 -18.86
N GLN A 36 2.87 -35.11 -17.56
CA GLN A 36 1.92 -36.07 -17.00
C GLN A 36 0.53 -35.94 -17.66
N LYS A 37 0.10 -34.70 -17.91
CA LYS A 37 -1.18 -34.40 -18.55
C LYS A 37 -1.13 -34.52 -20.07
N LYS A 38 0.03 -34.77 -20.69
CA LYS A 38 0.21 -34.73 -22.16
C LYS A 38 -0.40 -33.46 -22.75
N ALA A 39 -0.09 -32.32 -22.14
CA ALA A 39 -0.66 -31.03 -22.49
C ALA A 39 -0.30 -30.62 -23.92
N ARG A 40 -1.23 -29.96 -24.62
CA ARG A 40 -0.94 -29.20 -25.83
C ARG A 40 -0.57 -27.78 -25.42
N PHE A 41 0.73 -27.49 -25.39
CA PHE A 41 1.25 -26.25 -24.83
C PHE A 41 1.47 -25.22 -25.94
N TYR A 42 0.94 -24.00 -25.74
CA TYR A 42 1.09 -22.88 -26.67
C TYR A 42 1.51 -21.61 -25.93
N VAL A 43 2.25 -20.75 -26.62
CA VAL A 43 2.66 -19.43 -26.14
C VAL A 43 2.25 -18.33 -27.10
N ILE A 44 2.12 -17.12 -26.56
CA ILE A 44 1.93 -15.89 -27.31
C ILE A 44 2.50 -14.71 -26.50
N ASN A 45 3.12 -13.74 -27.16
CA ASN A 45 3.53 -12.47 -26.54
C ASN A 45 2.44 -11.41 -26.73
N ALA A 46 1.36 -11.51 -25.96
CA ALA A 46 0.21 -10.64 -26.13
C ALA A 46 0.49 -9.18 -25.76
N ALA A 47 1.42 -8.95 -24.82
CA ALA A 47 1.84 -7.61 -24.44
C ALA A 47 2.57 -6.88 -25.58
N LYS A 48 3.46 -7.57 -26.31
CA LYS A 48 4.11 -7.03 -27.51
C LYS A 48 3.09 -6.68 -28.59
N ILE A 49 2.16 -7.58 -28.90
CA ILE A 49 1.11 -7.36 -29.91
C ILE A 49 0.24 -6.16 -29.51
N ALA A 50 -0.17 -6.06 -28.24
CA ALA A 50 -0.97 -4.94 -27.76
C ALA A 50 -0.24 -3.59 -27.91
N ARG A 51 1.07 -3.53 -27.64
CA ARG A 51 1.89 -2.32 -27.86
C ARG A 51 2.02 -1.96 -29.33
N GLU A 52 2.32 -2.93 -30.19
CA GLU A 52 2.45 -2.73 -31.64
C GLU A 52 1.13 -2.25 -32.27
N CYS A 53 0.00 -2.70 -31.74
CA CYS A 53 -1.33 -2.25 -32.17
C CYS A 53 -1.82 -0.96 -31.47
N GLY A 54 -1.02 -0.34 -30.60
CA GLY A 54 -1.42 0.87 -29.89
C GLY A 54 -2.60 0.69 -28.91
N LEU A 55 -2.69 -0.50 -28.28
CA LEU A 55 -3.69 -0.89 -27.28
C LEU A 55 -3.16 -0.80 -25.83
N ALA A 56 -1.95 -0.27 -25.65
CA ALA A 56 -1.24 -0.21 -24.37
C ALA A 56 -1.13 -1.61 -23.71
N ALA A 57 -1.44 -1.75 -22.43
CA ALA A 57 -1.35 -3.02 -21.69
C ALA A 57 -2.56 -3.97 -21.88
N ARG A 58 -3.45 -3.70 -22.84
CA ARG A 58 -4.69 -4.48 -23.01
C ARG A 58 -4.48 -5.71 -23.89
N ILE A 59 -4.30 -6.86 -23.25
CA ILE A 59 -4.10 -8.15 -23.92
C ILE A 59 -5.39 -8.94 -24.18
N ASN A 60 -6.54 -8.46 -23.72
CA ASN A 60 -7.81 -9.20 -23.75
C ASN A 60 -8.21 -9.63 -25.16
N THR A 61 -8.15 -8.74 -26.15
CA THR A 61 -8.49 -9.02 -27.55
C THR A 61 -7.57 -10.09 -28.15
N VAL A 62 -6.27 -10.00 -27.86
CA VAL A 62 -5.25 -10.96 -28.32
C VAL A 62 -5.49 -12.34 -27.71
N MET A 63 -5.66 -12.41 -26.39
CA MET A 63 -5.87 -13.66 -25.66
C MET A 63 -7.21 -14.31 -26.03
N GLN A 64 -8.26 -13.52 -26.28
CA GLN A 64 -9.55 -14.02 -26.73
C GLN A 64 -9.45 -14.65 -28.12
N MET A 65 -8.71 -14.03 -29.05
CA MET A 65 -8.50 -14.63 -30.37
C MET A 65 -7.70 -15.94 -30.28
N ALA A 66 -6.63 -15.95 -29.49
CA ALA A 66 -5.83 -17.16 -29.27
C ALA A 66 -6.68 -18.31 -28.68
N PHE A 67 -7.60 -18.00 -27.75
CA PHE A 67 -8.55 -18.98 -27.22
C PHE A 67 -9.43 -19.61 -28.31
N PHE A 68 -10.09 -18.80 -29.16
CA PHE A 68 -10.95 -19.33 -30.21
C PHE A 68 -10.15 -20.08 -31.29
N HIS A 69 -8.97 -19.55 -31.63
CA HIS A 69 -8.07 -20.17 -32.59
C HIS A 69 -7.63 -21.57 -32.13
N LEU A 70 -7.29 -21.74 -30.85
CA LEU A 70 -6.81 -23.03 -30.33
C LEU A 70 -7.93 -24.02 -30.01
N THR A 71 -9.09 -23.54 -29.52
CA THR A 71 -10.19 -24.43 -29.14
C THR A 71 -10.98 -24.94 -30.31
N GLN A 72 -11.00 -24.23 -31.45
CA GLN A 72 -11.77 -24.58 -32.64
C GLN A 72 -13.25 -24.87 -32.32
N ILE A 73 -13.79 -24.21 -31.27
CA ILE A 73 -15.19 -24.36 -30.85
C ILE A 73 -16.16 -23.74 -31.86
N LEU A 74 -15.67 -22.80 -32.66
CA LEU A 74 -16.37 -22.23 -33.81
C LEU A 74 -15.69 -22.70 -35.11
N PRO A 75 -16.45 -23.00 -36.17
CA PRO A 75 -15.90 -23.51 -37.41
C PRO A 75 -15.18 -22.41 -38.21
N GLY A 76 -14.03 -22.75 -38.79
CA GLY A 76 -13.31 -21.91 -39.76
C GLY A 76 -13.02 -20.50 -39.25
N ASP A 77 -13.28 -19.50 -40.10
CA ASP A 77 -13.05 -18.09 -39.79
C ASP A 77 -14.20 -17.42 -39.02
N SER A 78 -15.25 -18.16 -38.63
CA SER A 78 -16.42 -17.59 -37.94
C SER A 78 -16.05 -16.86 -36.64
N ALA A 79 -15.07 -17.36 -35.89
CA ALA A 79 -14.61 -16.71 -34.67
C ALA A 79 -14.06 -15.30 -34.93
N LEU A 80 -13.28 -15.12 -36.00
CA LEU A 80 -12.70 -13.83 -36.34
C LEU A 80 -13.82 -12.83 -36.71
N ALA A 81 -14.77 -13.24 -37.55
CA ALA A 81 -15.88 -12.39 -37.97
C ALA A 81 -16.78 -11.97 -36.79
N GLU A 82 -17.13 -12.90 -35.90
CA GLU A 82 -17.93 -12.61 -34.70
C GLU A 82 -17.21 -11.67 -33.74
N LEU A 83 -15.91 -11.87 -33.51
CA LEU A 83 -15.11 -10.98 -32.66
C LEU A 83 -14.99 -9.58 -33.28
N GLN A 84 -14.76 -9.49 -34.59
CA GLN A 84 -14.72 -8.21 -35.30
C GLN A 84 -16.05 -7.45 -35.16
N GLY A 85 -17.18 -8.15 -35.33
CA GLY A 85 -18.52 -7.58 -35.14
C GLY A 85 -18.79 -7.13 -33.69
N ALA A 86 -18.39 -7.94 -32.70
CA ALA A 86 -18.53 -7.61 -31.28
C ALA A 86 -17.70 -6.37 -30.89
N ILE A 87 -16.47 -6.24 -31.41
CA ILE A 87 -15.60 -5.08 -31.22
C ILE A 87 -16.24 -3.83 -31.82
N ALA A 88 -16.73 -3.92 -33.07
CA ALA A 88 -17.40 -2.78 -33.72
C ALA A 88 -18.63 -2.33 -32.92
N LYS A 89 -19.47 -3.26 -32.47
CA LYS A 89 -20.64 -2.96 -31.64
C LYS A 89 -20.26 -2.31 -30.30
N SER A 90 -19.18 -2.78 -29.67
CA SER A 90 -18.78 -2.34 -28.32
C SER A 90 -17.99 -1.03 -28.31
N TYR A 91 -17.24 -0.73 -29.38
CA TYR A 91 -16.26 0.36 -29.39
C TYR A 91 -16.46 1.39 -30.51
N SER A 92 -17.40 1.20 -31.44
CA SER A 92 -17.72 2.21 -32.48
C SER A 92 -17.98 3.60 -31.90
N SER A 93 -18.67 3.70 -30.76
CA SER A 93 -18.94 4.97 -30.09
C SER A 93 -17.69 5.66 -29.52
N LYS A 94 -16.55 4.95 -29.44
CA LYS A 94 -15.25 5.47 -28.95
C LYS A 94 -14.29 5.85 -30.08
N GLY A 95 -14.70 5.69 -31.34
CA GLY A 95 -13.92 6.06 -32.51
C GLY A 95 -13.47 4.85 -33.34
N GLN A 96 -13.39 5.08 -34.66
CA GLN A 96 -13.07 4.05 -35.64
C GLN A 96 -11.63 3.51 -35.49
N ASP A 97 -10.66 4.39 -35.21
CA ASP A 97 -9.26 4.01 -35.00
C ASP A 97 -9.10 2.94 -33.91
N LEU A 98 -9.89 3.00 -32.84
CA LEU A 98 -9.83 2.01 -31.75
C LEU A 98 -10.35 0.65 -32.22
N VAL A 99 -11.39 0.64 -33.06
CA VAL A 99 -11.96 -0.59 -33.64
C VAL A 99 -10.90 -1.25 -34.54
N GLU A 100 -10.27 -0.47 -35.42
CA GLU A 100 -9.25 -0.96 -36.36
C GLU A 100 -8.02 -1.52 -35.65
N ARG A 101 -7.52 -0.83 -34.60
CA ARG A 101 -6.42 -1.33 -33.77
C ARG A 101 -6.74 -2.68 -33.12
N ASN A 102 -7.98 -2.88 -32.66
CA ASN A 102 -8.40 -4.17 -32.11
C ASN A 102 -8.51 -5.25 -33.19
N TRP A 103 -8.99 -4.91 -34.39
CA TRP A 103 -9.01 -5.85 -35.51
C TRP A 103 -7.61 -6.27 -35.95
N GLN A 104 -6.65 -5.33 -36.00
CA GLN A 104 -5.25 -5.64 -36.25
C GLN A 104 -4.69 -6.60 -35.19
N ALA A 105 -5.01 -6.36 -33.91
CA ALA A 105 -4.59 -7.25 -32.83
C ALA A 105 -5.17 -8.67 -32.96
N LEU A 106 -6.43 -8.82 -33.43
CA LEU A 106 -7.00 -10.13 -33.73
C LEU A 106 -6.23 -10.86 -34.85
N ALA A 107 -5.91 -10.16 -35.93
CA ALA A 107 -5.18 -10.74 -37.05
C ALA A 107 -3.78 -11.22 -36.61
N LEU A 108 -3.01 -10.36 -35.94
CA LEU A 108 -1.68 -10.71 -35.44
C LEU A 108 -1.72 -11.83 -34.40
N ALA A 109 -2.73 -11.84 -33.52
CA ALA A 109 -2.89 -12.90 -32.52
C ALA A 109 -3.01 -14.29 -33.17
N ARG A 110 -3.76 -14.40 -34.27
CA ARG A 110 -3.94 -15.67 -34.99
C ARG A 110 -2.63 -16.20 -35.58
N GLU A 111 -1.76 -15.30 -36.03
CA GLU A 111 -0.49 -15.65 -36.67
C GLU A 111 0.65 -15.89 -35.66
N SER A 112 0.51 -15.38 -34.43
CA SER A 112 1.59 -15.34 -33.43
C SER A 112 1.47 -16.41 -32.33
N VAL A 113 0.50 -17.32 -32.41
CA VAL A 113 0.41 -18.44 -31.46
C VAL A 113 1.39 -19.52 -31.88
N GLU A 114 2.34 -19.84 -30.99
CA GLU A 114 3.37 -20.85 -31.24
C GLU A 114 3.10 -22.09 -30.38
N GLU A 115 3.19 -23.27 -30.98
CA GLU A 115 3.16 -24.53 -30.24
C GLU A 115 4.53 -24.82 -29.61
N VAL A 116 4.52 -25.24 -28.36
CA VAL A 116 5.71 -25.62 -27.61
C VAL A 116 5.73 -27.14 -27.47
N PRO A 117 6.68 -27.84 -28.10
CA PRO A 117 6.80 -29.28 -27.93
C PRO A 117 7.14 -29.59 -26.47
N LEU A 118 6.44 -30.57 -25.88
CA LEU A 118 6.78 -31.07 -24.56
C LEU A 118 8.18 -31.71 -24.58
N GLN A 119 8.99 -31.41 -23.57
CA GLN A 119 10.34 -31.96 -23.43
C GLN A 119 10.48 -32.67 -22.07
N PRO A 120 11.53 -33.46 -21.83
CA PRO A 120 11.83 -33.93 -20.48
C PRO A 120 11.94 -32.77 -19.48
N VAL A 121 11.68 -33.05 -18.19
CA VAL A 121 11.87 -32.06 -17.13
C VAL A 121 13.33 -31.63 -17.13
N ASN A 122 13.57 -30.34 -17.30
CA ASN A 122 14.91 -29.77 -17.31
C ASN A 122 15.41 -29.61 -15.87
N PRO A 123 16.47 -30.31 -15.45
CA PRO A 123 16.99 -30.24 -14.08
C PRO A 123 17.62 -28.89 -13.73
N HIS A 124 17.92 -28.04 -14.73
CA HIS A 124 18.45 -26.70 -14.55
C HIS A 124 17.36 -25.63 -14.43
N SER A 125 16.09 -25.96 -14.69
CA SER A 125 14.99 -25.03 -14.44
C SER A 125 14.80 -24.80 -12.94
N ALA A 126 14.38 -23.61 -12.55
CA ALA A 126 14.07 -23.33 -11.15
C ALA A 126 12.92 -24.21 -10.65
N ASN A 127 12.91 -24.49 -9.34
CA ASN A 127 11.71 -25.01 -8.69
C ASN A 127 10.71 -23.88 -8.49
N ARG A 128 9.45 -24.23 -8.28
CA ARG A 128 8.43 -23.23 -7.92
C ARG A 128 8.85 -22.56 -6.61
N PRO A 129 8.89 -21.22 -6.54
CA PRO A 129 9.19 -20.55 -5.29
C PRO A 129 8.08 -20.83 -4.27
N PRO A 130 8.40 -20.81 -2.96
CA PRO A 130 7.37 -20.86 -1.94
C PRO A 130 6.44 -19.65 -2.06
N VAL A 131 5.19 -19.79 -1.60
CA VAL A 131 4.17 -18.72 -1.71
C VAL A 131 4.56 -17.47 -0.92
N VAL A 132 5.26 -17.67 0.20
CA VAL A 132 5.88 -16.64 1.03
C VAL A 132 7.29 -17.09 1.40
N SER A 133 8.16 -16.16 1.78
CA SER A 133 9.53 -16.49 2.23
C SER A 133 9.53 -17.39 3.48
N ASP A 134 10.50 -18.29 3.58
CA ASP A 134 10.73 -19.13 4.77
C ASP A 134 11.10 -18.31 6.01
N ALA A 135 11.57 -17.06 5.82
CA ALA A 135 11.83 -16.11 6.89
C ALA A 135 10.55 -15.50 7.49
N ALA A 136 9.37 -15.74 6.88
CA ALA A 136 8.12 -15.22 7.37
C ALA A 136 7.72 -15.87 8.72
N PRO A 137 6.95 -15.15 9.58
CA PRO A 137 6.41 -15.71 10.82
C PRO A 137 5.57 -16.97 10.57
N ASP A 138 5.48 -17.84 11.57
CA ASP A 138 4.79 -19.14 11.44
C ASP A 138 3.33 -18.99 11.01
N PHE A 139 2.61 -18.02 11.55
CA PHE A 139 1.23 -17.72 11.13
C PHE A 139 1.15 -17.35 9.64
N VAL A 140 2.13 -16.58 9.13
CA VAL A 140 2.18 -16.21 7.71
C VAL A 140 2.48 -17.43 6.83
N LYS A 141 3.41 -18.30 7.23
CA LYS A 141 3.75 -19.51 6.48
C LYS A 141 2.64 -20.56 6.47
N THR A 142 1.87 -20.66 7.54
CA THR A 142 0.90 -21.75 7.73
C THR A 142 -0.53 -21.35 7.37
N VAL A 143 -0.95 -20.13 7.69
CA VAL A 143 -2.31 -19.63 7.48
C VAL A 143 -2.36 -18.71 6.26
N THR A 144 -1.61 -17.61 6.28
CA THR A 144 -1.63 -16.62 5.18
C THR A 144 -1.22 -17.24 3.85
N ALA A 145 -0.13 -18.01 3.80
CA ALA A 145 0.34 -18.66 2.59
C ALA A 145 -0.67 -19.66 2.01
N ALA A 146 -1.37 -20.42 2.86
CA ALA A 146 -2.42 -21.33 2.42
C ALA A 146 -3.59 -20.57 1.79
N MET A 147 -4.03 -19.47 2.41
CA MET A 147 -5.09 -18.62 1.85
C MET A 147 -4.66 -17.98 0.53
N LEU A 148 -3.44 -17.45 0.43
CA LEU A 148 -2.87 -16.89 -0.81
C LEU A 148 -2.74 -17.94 -1.93
N ALA A 149 -2.47 -19.21 -1.57
CA ALA A 149 -2.43 -20.32 -2.51
C ALA A 149 -3.82 -20.80 -2.98
N GLY A 150 -4.91 -20.21 -2.47
CA GLY A 150 -6.28 -20.65 -2.74
C GLY A 150 -6.65 -21.96 -2.03
N LEU A 151 -5.98 -22.27 -0.92
CA LEU A 151 -6.21 -23.44 -0.06
C LEU A 151 -6.85 -23.06 1.28
N GLY A 152 -7.43 -21.87 1.39
CA GLY A 152 -8.05 -21.36 2.62
C GLY A 152 -9.16 -22.25 3.17
N ASP A 153 -10.00 -22.83 2.30
CA ASP A 153 -11.09 -23.74 2.69
C ASP A 153 -10.59 -25.04 3.37
N ALA A 154 -9.32 -25.39 3.24
CA ALA A 154 -8.72 -26.56 3.87
C ALA A 154 -8.22 -26.28 5.30
N LEU A 155 -8.18 -25.01 5.72
CA LEU A 155 -7.73 -24.63 7.06
C LEU A 155 -8.77 -25.04 8.11
N PRO A 156 -8.36 -25.69 9.22
CA PRO A 156 -9.27 -26.00 10.30
C PRO A 156 -9.64 -24.74 11.08
N VAL A 157 -10.79 -24.75 11.77
CA VAL A 157 -11.22 -23.65 12.65
C VAL A 157 -10.14 -23.28 13.68
N SER A 158 -9.38 -24.26 14.18
CA SER A 158 -8.30 -24.05 15.15
C SER A 158 -7.09 -23.28 14.61
N ALA A 159 -7.00 -23.04 13.30
CA ALA A 159 -5.94 -22.24 12.71
C ALA A 159 -6.20 -20.72 12.84
N LEU A 160 -7.43 -20.32 13.15
CA LEU A 160 -7.85 -18.91 13.17
C LEU A 160 -7.98 -18.39 14.61
N PRO A 161 -7.57 -17.14 14.89
CA PRO A 161 -7.80 -16.52 16.19
C PRO A 161 -9.30 -16.39 16.51
N PRO A 162 -9.73 -16.68 17.75
CA PRO A 162 -11.16 -16.75 18.10
C PRO A 162 -11.87 -15.39 18.06
N ASP A 163 -11.13 -14.30 18.15
CA ASP A 163 -11.62 -12.91 18.10
C ASP A 163 -11.45 -12.26 16.71
N GLY A 164 -10.92 -13.02 15.73
CA GLY A 164 -10.66 -12.51 14.39
C GLY A 164 -9.50 -11.50 14.30
N THR A 165 -8.70 -11.35 15.36
CA THR A 165 -7.47 -10.54 15.28
C THR A 165 -6.47 -11.14 14.31
N TRP A 166 -5.65 -10.30 13.68
CA TRP A 166 -4.68 -10.75 12.68
C TRP A 166 -3.31 -10.11 12.89
N PRO A 167 -2.20 -10.80 12.58
CA PRO A 167 -0.87 -10.19 12.65
C PRO A 167 -0.75 -8.97 11.74
N MET A 168 0.06 -8.00 12.17
CA MET A 168 0.42 -6.82 11.40
C MET A 168 1.56 -7.11 10.42
N GLY A 169 1.72 -6.24 9.42
CA GLY A 169 2.88 -6.20 8.54
C GLY A 169 3.03 -7.45 7.69
N THR A 170 1.92 -8.07 7.28
CA THR A 170 1.95 -9.34 6.55
C THR A 170 2.08 -9.15 5.04
N THR A 171 1.72 -7.98 4.49
CA THR A 171 1.86 -7.68 3.05
C THR A 171 3.31 -7.72 2.56
N ARG A 172 4.29 -7.42 3.41
CA ARG A 172 5.72 -7.46 3.07
C ARG A 172 6.20 -8.85 2.60
N TRP A 173 5.47 -9.89 2.94
CA TRP A 173 5.80 -11.28 2.60
C TRP A 173 5.14 -11.77 1.31
N GLU A 174 4.20 -10.99 0.73
CA GLU A 174 3.50 -11.40 -0.49
C GLU A 174 4.40 -11.34 -1.72
N LYS A 175 5.23 -10.29 -1.84
CA LYS A 175 6.12 -10.04 -2.98
C LYS A 175 5.46 -10.34 -4.33
N ARG A 176 4.29 -9.72 -4.56
CA ARG A 176 3.34 -10.08 -5.64
C ARG A 176 3.96 -10.03 -7.04
N ASN A 177 4.96 -9.18 -7.24
CA ASN A 177 5.78 -9.09 -8.45
C ASN A 177 4.97 -8.87 -9.73
N ILE A 178 4.02 -7.92 -9.69
CA ILE A 178 2.98 -7.73 -10.73
C ILE A 178 3.30 -6.66 -11.76
N ALA A 179 4.31 -5.83 -11.55
CA ALA A 179 4.63 -4.73 -12.46
C ALA A 179 5.30 -5.25 -13.75
N GLU A 180 5.00 -4.62 -14.89
CA GLU A 180 5.77 -4.82 -16.13
C GLU A 180 7.06 -3.98 -16.11
N GLU A 181 6.98 -2.77 -15.56
CA GLU A 181 8.08 -1.83 -15.42
C GLU A 181 8.20 -1.35 -13.97
N ILE A 182 9.42 -1.08 -13.53
CA ILE A 182 9.72 -0.54 -12.20
C ILE A 182 10.56 0.73 -12.32
N PRO A 183 10.47 1.65 -11.34
CA PRO A 183 11.27 2.87 -11.36
C PRO A 183 12.74 2.57 -11.03
N ILE A 184 13.64 2.90 -11.95
CA ILE A 184 15.09 2.82 -11.78
C ILE A 184 15.67 4.21 -11.55
N TRP A 185 16.52 4.34 -10.54
CA TRP A 185 17.11 5.60 -10.10
C TRP A 185 18.32 5.97 -10.99
N LYS A 186 18.42 7.26 -11.32
CA LYS A 186 19.57 7.86 -12.00
C LYS A 186 20.14 8.97 -11.12
N GLU A 187 21.13 8.61 -10.33
CA GLU A 187 21.60 9.39 -9.19
C GLU A 187 22.18 10.75 -9.57
N GLU A 188 22.80 10.89 -10.75
CA GLU A 188 23.48 12.13 -11.14
C GLU A 188 22.50 13.30 -11.33
N LEU A 189 21.25 12.99 -11.65
CA LEU A 189 20.18 13.97 -11.83
C LEU A 189 19.44 14.26 -10.51
N CYS A 190 19.58 13.41 -9.49
CA CYS A 190 18.72 13.43 -8.32
C CYS A 190 18.92 14.68 -7.45
N THR A 191 17.82 15.35 -7.10
CA THR A 191 17.81 16.53 -6.22
C THR A 191 17.58 16.21 -4.75
N GLN A 192 17.37 14.93 -4.39
CA GLN A 192 17.09 14.47 -3.01
C GLN A 192 15.84 15.14 -2.40
N CYS A 193 14.82 15.38 -3.23
CA CYS A 193 13.58 16.05 -2.80
C CYS A 193 12.53 15.11 -2.17
N ASN A 194 12.67 13.79 -2.36
CA ASN A 194 11.74 12.76 -1.91
C ASN A 194 10.28 12.87 -2.43
N HIS A 195 10.02 13.64 -3.50
CA HIS A 195 8.68 13.70 -4.10
C HIS A 195 8.22 12.33 -4.63
N CYS A 196 9.15 11.55 -5.21
CA CYS A 196 8.88 10.19 -5.67
C CYS A 196 8.42 9.26 -4.54
N VAL A 197 9.02 9.38 -3.35
CA VAL A 197 8.66 8.62 -2.14
C VAL A 197 7.30 9.07 -1.61
N ALA A 198 7.04 10.39 -1.60
CA ALA A 198 5.76 10.95 -1.18
C ALA A 198 4.59 10.52 -2.06
N ALA A 199 4.80 10.48 -3.38
CA ALA A 199 3.75 10.11 -4.33
C ALA A 199 3.48 8.60 -4.42
N CYS A 200 4.36 7.75 -3.88
CA CYS A 200 4.21 6.31 -3.99
C CYS A 200 3.03 5.80 -3.14
N PRO A 201 1.99 5.19 -3.76
CA PRO A 201 0.82 4.71 -3.04
C PRO A 201 1.04 3.38 -2.31
N HIS A 202 2.17 2.71 -2.52
CA HIS A 202 2.45 1.38 -1.97
C HIS A 202 3.70 1.33 -1.09
N SER A 203 4.35 2.47 -0.82
CA SER A 203 5.66 2.50 -0.15
C SER A 203 6.72 1.64 -0.86
N ALA A 204 6.56 1.46 -2.18
CA ALA A 204 7.44 0.65 -3.03
C ALA A 204 8.66 1.42 -3.55
N ILE A 205 8.80 2.69 -3.19
CA ILE A 205 10.05 3.43 -3.32
C ILE A 205 10.28 4.21 -2.03
N ARG A 206 11.49 4.10 -1.46
CA ARG A 206 11.84 4.66 -0.16
C ARG A 206 13.20 5.32 -0.21
N ALA A 207 13.43 6.27 0.68
CA ALA A 207 14.72 6.88 0.86
C ALA A 207 15.19 6.75 2.31
N LYS A 208 16.50 6.58 2.50
CA LYS A 208 17.16 6.62 3.80
C LYS A 208 18.33 7.60 3.76
N VAL A 209 18.62 8.19 4.91
CA VAL A 209 19.87 8.93 5.15
C VAL A 209 20.64 8.16 6.21
N VAL A 210 21.85 7.74 5.87
CA VAL A 210 22.66 6.82 6.67
C VAL A 210 24.09 7.31 6.83
N PRO A 211 24.79 6.91 7.89
CA PRO A 211 26.21 7.20 8.03
C PRO A 211 27.03 6.49 6.94
N PRO A 212 28.14 7.06 6.45
CA PRO A 212 28.95 6.46 5.39
C PRO A 212 29.40 5.01 5.68
N GLU A 213 29.65 4.69 6.94
CA GLU A 213 30.10 3.38 7.40
C GLU A 213 29.03 2.30 7.15
N ALA A 214 27.74 2.67 7.16
CA ALA A 214 26.65 1.74 6.86
C ALA A 214 26.64 1.28 5.38
N MET A 215 27.38 1.96 4.51
CA MET A 215 27.47 1.64 3.08
C MET A 215 28.74 0.86 2.69
N GLU A 216 29.64 0.56 3.64
CA GLU A 216 30.92 -0.13 3.35
C GLU A 216 30.73 -1.52 2.71
N ASN A 217 29.66 -2.23 3.09
CA ASN A 217 29.33 -3.57 2.59
C ASN A 217 28.15 -3.57 1.61
N ALA A 218 27.80 -2.40 1.06
CA ALA A 218 26.71 -2.30 0.09
C ALA A 218 27.05 -3.07 -1.20
N PRO A 219 26.04 -3.70 -1.85
CA PRO A 219 26.21 -4.22 -3.20
C PRO A 219 26.76 -3.15 -4.14
N ALA A 220 27.59 -3.53 -5.11
CA ALA A 220 28.15 -2.58 -6.07
C ALA A 220 27.09 -1.85 -6.91
N SER A 221 25.92 -2.48 -7.08
CA SER A 221 24.73 -1.96 -7.75
C SER A 221 23.87 -1.06 -6.87
N LEU A 222 24.12 -0.98 -5.54
CA LEU A 222 23.36 -0.10 -4.65
C LEU A 222 24.02 1.27 -4.59
N HIS A 223 23.48 2.19 -5.38
CA HIS A 223 23.99 3.55 -5.48
C HIS A 223 23.67 4.38 -4.23
N SER A 224 24.50 5.40 -3.96
CA SER A 224 24.23 6.43 -2.94
C SER A 224 24.83 7.77 -3.33
N LEU A 225 24.30 8.85 -2.76
CA LEU A 225 24.81 10.21 -2.94
C LEU A 225 25.20 10.83 -1.61
N ASP A 226 26.14 11.76 -1.61
CA ASP A 226 26.33 12.63 -0.44
C ASP A 226 25.07 13.49 -0.22
N VAL A 227 24.63 13.60 1.03
CA VAL A 227 23.48 14.45 1.37
C VAL A 227 23.80 15.92 1.07
N LYS A 228 22.90 16.55 0.31
CA LYS A 228 23.03 17.96 -0.12
C LYS A 228 22.61 18.97 0.96
N SER A 229 21.77 18.55 1.91
CA SER A 229 21.23 19.44 2.93
C SER A 229 22.24 19.69 4.06
N ARG A 230 22.20 20.89 4.65
CA ARG A 230 23.21 21.33 5.64
C ARG A 230 23.06 20.62 6.99
N ASP A 231 21.83 20.33 7.36
CA ASP A 231 21.41 19.66 8.60
C ASP A 231 21.85 18.19 8.70
N MET A 232 22.18 17.56 7.58
CA MET A 232 22.60 16.15 7.51
C MET A 232 23.90 15.97 6.71
N ARG A 233 24.76 17.00 6.69
CA ARG A 233 26.01 16.97 5.92
C ARG A 233 26.93 15.85 6.41
N GLY A 234 27.59 15.18 5.47
CA GLY A 234 28.50 14.05 5.76
C GLY A 234 27.81 12.69 5.82
N GLN A 235 26.48 12.65 5.69
CA GLN A 235 25.71 11.42 5.55
C GLN A 235 25.53 11.03 4.08
N LYS A 236 25.11 9.78 3.84
CA LYS A 236 24.75 9.23 2.53
C LYS A 236 23.24 9.16 2.36
N TYR A 237 22.75 9.58 1.20
CA TYR A 237 21.37 9.44 0.76
C TYR A 237 21.25 8.22 -0.16
N VAL A 238 20.31 7.34 0.15
CA VAL A 238 20.01 6.12 -0.61
C VAL A 238 18.54 6.17 -1.00
N LEU A 239 18.22 6.01 -2.29
CA LEU A 239 16.86 5.89 -2.80
C LEU A 239 16.72 4.52 -3.46
N GLN A 240 15.76 3.73 -3.01
CA GLN A 240 15.64 2.33 -3.43
C GLN A 240 14.18 1.93 -3.70
N VAL A 241 13.98 1.19 -4.78
CA VAL A 241 12.71 0.56 -5.14
C VAL A 241 12.58 -0.82 -4.48
N ALA A 242 11.37 -1.17 -4.05
CA ALA A 242 10.96 -2.53 -3.71
C ALA A 242 10.40 -3.18 -5.00
N PRO A 243 11.22 -3.90 -5.79
CA PRO A 243 10.86 -4.24 -7.16
C PRO A 243 9.67 -5.20 -7.24
N GLU A 244 9.50 -6.08 -6.26
CA GLU A 244 8.41 -7.06 -6.21
C GLU A 244 7.11 -6.50 -5.61
N ASP A 245 7.16 -5.34 -4.96
CA ASP A 245 5.98 -4.69 -4.38
C ASP A 245 5.53 -3.45 -5.17
N CYS A 246 6.33 -3.02 -6.15
CA CYS A 246 5.96 -1.98 -7.09
C CYS A 246 4.76 -2.43 -7.96
N THR A 247 3.83 -1.51 -8.20
CA THR A 247 2.64 -1.74 -9.04
C THR A 247 2.73 -1.10 -10.42
N GLY A 248 3.89 -0.50 -10.76
CA GLY A 248 4.15 0.10 -12.07
C GLY A 248 3.33 1.36 -12.37
N CYS A 249 2.85 2.09 -11.36
CA CYS A 249 1.89 3.19 -11.55
C CYS A 249 2.46 4.48 -12.15
N ASN A 250 3.78 4.57 -12.38
CA ASN A 250 4.51 5.71 -12.95
C ASN A 250 4.45 7.05 -12.14
N LEU A 251 3.66 7.16 -11.08
CA LEU A 251 3.50 8.42 -10.32
C LEU A 251 4.82 8.99 -9.79
N CYS A 252 5.75 8.15 -9.32
CA CYS A 252 7.05 8.58 -8.82
C CYS A 252 7.91 9.28 -9.89
N VAL A 253 7.79 8.85 -11.15
CA VAL A 253 8.44 9.44 -12.31
C VAL A 253 7.72 10.71 -12.73
N GLU A 254 6.39 10.71 -12.74
CA GLU A 254 5.60 11.90 -13.07
C GLU A 254 5.93 13.10 -12.18
N VAL A 255 6.00 12.88 -10.86
CA VAL A 255 6.27 13.95 -9.89
C VAL A 255 7.75 14.36 -9.80
N CYS A 256 8.66 13.65 -10.46
CA CYS A 256 10.09 13.94 -10.39
C CYS A 256 10.39 15.29 -11.07
N PRO A 257 10.88 16.30 -10.33
CA PRO A 257 11.16 17.61 -10.90
C PRO A 257 12.50 17.66 -11.63
N ALA A 258 13.38 16.69 -11.38
CA ALA A 258 14.71 16.64 -11.97
C ALA A 258 14.67 15.99 -13.35
N LYS A 259 15.21 16.70 -14.35
CA LYS A 259 15.28 16.30 -15.75
C LYS A 259 16.69 16.50 -16.28
N ASP A 260 17.10 15.64 -17.20
CA ASP A 260 18.33 15.80 -17.96
C ASP A 260 18.26 17.07 -18.83
N ARG A 261 19.40 17.76 -18.99
CA ARG A 261 19.46 19.03 -19.74
C ARG A 261 19.40 18.84 -21.25
N GLN A 262 19.88 17.71 -21.76
CA GLN A 262 19.92 17.41 -23.18
C GLN A 262 18.63 16.71 -23.63
N ASN A 263 18.11 15.81 -22.80
CA ASN A 263 16.85 15.10 -23.07
C ASN A 263 15.87 15.18 -21.88
N PRO A 264 14.90 16.11 -21.90
CA PRO A 264 13.93 16.28 -20.81
C PRO A 264 13.01 15.08 -20.51
N GLU A 265 12.96 14.07 -21.39
CA GLU A 265 12.26 12.81 -21.14
C GLU A 265 12.99 11.94 -20.11
N ILE A 266 14.31 12.11 -19.98
CA ILE A 266 15.12 11.41 -18.97
C ILE A 266 15.02 12.19 -17.66
N LYS A 267 14.45 11.55 -16.64
CA LYS A 267 14.34 12.10 -15.28
C LYS A 267 15.36 11.43 -14.34
N ALA A 268 15.43 11.90 -13.10
CA ALA A 268 16.24 11.23 -12.07
C ALA A 268 15.69 9.85 -11.67
N ILE A 269 14.48 9.50 -12.10
CA ILE A 269 13.88 8.19 -11.90
C ILE A 269 13.03 7.88 -13.13
N ASN A 270 13.14 6.67 -13.69
CA ASN A 270 12.52 6.32 -14.97
C ASN A 270 11.91 4.92 -14.90
N MET A 271 10.77 4.69 -15.56
CA MET A 271 10.21 3.35 -15.68
C MET A 271 11.08 2.54 -16.64
N MET A 272 11.55 1.37 -16.19
CA MET A 272 12.34 0.44 -17.00
C MET A 272 11.82 -0.99 -16.81
N SER A 273 12.20 -1.87 -17.74
CA SER A 273 11.76 -3.27 -17.75
C SER A 273 12.03 -3.96 -16.43
N ARG A 274 10.98 -4.45 -15.75
CA ARG A 274 11.15 -5.21 -14.52
C ARG A 274 11.99 -6.47 -14.75
N LEU A 275 11.83 -7.14 -15.90
CA LEU A 275 12.54 -8.37 -16.21
C LEU A 275 14.07 -8.20 -16.27
N GLU A 276 14.54 -7.01 -16.62
CA GLU A 276 15.97 -6.70 -16.74
C GLU A 276 16.58 -6.32 -15.39
N HIS A 277 15.78 -5.77 -14.47
CA HIS A 277 16.29 -5.15 -13.23
C HIS A 277 15.90 -5.88 -11.94
N VAL A 278 14.86 -6.71 -11.92
CA VAL A 278 14.28 -7.25 -10.66
C VAL A 278 15.26 -8.02 -9.79
N GLU A 279 16.15 -8.85 -10.35
CA GLU A 279 17.05 -9.66 -9.53
C GLU A 279 18.13 -8.80 -8.85
N GLU A 280 18.66 -7.80 -9.54
CA GLU A 280 19.61 -6.83 -8.96
C GLU A 280 18.92 -5.97 -7.90
N GLU A 281 17.74 -5.44 -8.22
CA GLU A 281 17.02 -4.56 -7.30
C GLU A 281 16.48 -5.29 -6.06
N LYS A 282 16.27 -6.60 -6.12
CA LYS A 282 15.95 -7.41 -4.94
C LYS A 282 17.11 -7.43 -3.95
N ILE A 283 18.32 -7.68 -4.44
CA ILE A 283 19.55 -7.68 -3.62
C ILE A 283 19.77 -6.29 -3.01
N ASN A 284 19.63 -5.24 -3.82
CA ASN A 284 19.72 -3.85 -3.36
C ASN A 284 18.67 -3.53 -2.30
N TYR A 285 17.42 -3.97 -2.51
CA TYR A 285 16.33 -3.72 -1.57
C TYR A 285 16.50 -4.45 -0.24
N ASP A 286 16.94 -5.70 -0.26
CA ASP A 286 17.22 -6.46 0.95
C ASP A 286 18.33 -5.81 1.79
N PHE A 287 19.39 -5.30 1.15
CA PHE A 287 20.41 -4.52 1.85
C PHE A 287 19.83 -3.21 2.41
N PHE A 288 19.05 -2.48 1.59
CA PHE A 288 18.40 -1.22 1.99
C PHE A 288 17.49 -1.39 3.21
N LEU A 289 16.76 -2.50 3.32
CA LEU A 289 15.91 -2.78 4.47
C LEU A 289 16.72 -2.90 5.78
N ASN A 290 17.97 -3.38 5.71
CA ASN A 290 18.85 -3.53 6.87
C ASN A 290 19.64 -2.27 7.25
N LEU A 291 19.59 -1.23 6.41
CA LEU A 291 20.19 0.07 6.74
C LEU A 291 19.53 0.73 7.96
N PRO A 292 20.27 1.49 8.78
CA PRO A 292 19.71 2.14 9.96
C PRO A 292 18.62 3.15 9.58
N GLU A 293 17.59 3.21 10.41
CA GLU A 293 16.51 4.20 10.28
C GLU A 293 16.92 5.54 10.91
N ILE A 294 16.43 6.64 10.35
CA ILE A 294 16.68 7.96 10.94
C ILE A 294 15.86 8.13 12.21
N ASP A 295 16.51 8.62 13.26
CA ASP A 295 15.81 9.04 14.48
C ASP A 295 15.07 10.34 14.21
N ARG A 296 13.74 10.30 14.33
CA ARG A 296 12.85 11.46 14.13
C ARG A 296 13.27 12.66 14.98
N SER A 297 13.77 12.46 16.20
CA SER A 297 14.17 13.55 17.11
C SER A 297 15.36 14.36 16.58
N LYS A 298 16.13 13.79 15.64
CA LYS A 298 17.27 14.46 14.99
C LYS A 298 16.88 15.33 13.80
N LEU A 299 15.61 15.29 13.36
CA LEU A 299 15.14 16.12 12.27
C LEU A 299 14.80 17.52 12.80
N GLU A 300 15.57 18.55 12.38
CA GLU A 300 15.30 19.95 12.76
C GLU A 300 13.91 20.42 12.35
N ARG A 301 13.42 19.93 11.20
CA ARG A 301 12.11 20.23 10.65
C ARG A 301 11.54 19.01 9.94
N ILE A 302 10.26 18.75 10.18
CA ILE A 302 9.49 17.75 9.44
C ILE A 302 8.67 18.48 8.37
N ASP A 303 9.10 18.36 7.12
CA ASP A 303 8.38 18.80 5.92
C ASP A 303 8.19 17.62 4.96
N ILE A 304 7.75 17.85 3.71
CA ILE A 304 7.58 16.71 2.81
C ILE A 304 8.91 15.97 2.57
N ARG A 305 10.03 16.69 2.43
CA ARG A 305 11.32 16.08 2.13
C ARG A 305 11.77 15.19 3.28
N THR A 306 11.74 15.69 4.51
CA THR A 306 12.27 14.96 5.69
C THR A 306 11.30 13.93 6.25
N SER A 307 9.98 14.15 6.17
CA SER A 307 8.99 13.12 6.56
C SER A 307 9.15 11.83 5.78
N GLN A 308 9.59 11.92 4.51
CA GLN A 308 9.81 10.75 3.66
C GLN A 308 11.06 9.94 4.00
N LEU A 309 11.90 10.42 4.92
CA LEU A 309 13.03 9.67 5.48
C LEU A 309 12.63 8.81 6.69
N ILE A 310 11.46 9.08 7.28
CA ILE A 310 10.92 8.28 8.38
C ILE A 310 10.29 7.02 7.80
N THR A 311 10.51 5.88 8.45
CA THR A 311 9.96 4.59 8.03
C THR A 311 8.43 4.65 7.88
N PRO A 312 7.86 4.31 6.71
CA PRO A 312 6.41 4.21 6.57
C PRO A 312 5.90 2.97 7.31
N LEU A 313 4.84 3.12 8.11
CA LEU A 313 4.19 2.00 8.82
C LEU A 313 2.89 1.55 8.12
N PHE A 314 2.78 1.88 6.83
CA PHE A 314 1.75 1.42 5.92
C PHE A 314 2.41 1.09 4.57
N GLU A 315 2.44 -0.19 4.20
CA GLU A 315 3.22 -0.66 3.05
C GLU A 315 2.51 -1.77 2.25
N TYR A 316 2.68 -1.72 0.93
CA TYR A 316 2.31 -2.77 -0.02
C TYR A 316 0.84 -3.22 0.05
N SER A 317 -0.06 -2.27 0.36
CA SER A 317 -1.50 -2.53 0.44
C SER A 317 -2.08 -3.10 -0.85
N GLY A 318 -3.24 -3.75 -0.75
CA GLY A 318 -4.02 -4.23 -1.89
C GLY A 318 -4.68 -3.14 -2.75
N ALA A 319 -4.36 -1.86 -2.52
CA ALA A 319 -4.94 -0.73 -3.26
C ALA A 319 -4.57 -0.77 -4.74
N CYS A 320 -5.39 -0.10 -5.57
CA CYS A 320 -5.15 0.06 -7.00
C CYS A 320 -3.78 0.66 -7.32
N SER A 321 -3.22 0.30 -8.48
CA SER A 321 -2.04 0.99 -9.03
C SER A 321 -2.36 2.47 -9.21
N GLY A 322 -1.60 3.36 -8.56
CA GLY A 322 -1.85 4.80 -8.58
C GLY A 322 -2.96 5.29 -7.66
N CYS A 323 -3.32 4.54 -6.60
CA CYS A 323 -4.34 4.94 -5.63
C CYS A 323 -4.08 6.35 -5.05
N GLY A 324 -5.11 7.21 -5.04
CA GLY A 324 -5.01 8.56 -4.49
C GLY A 324 -5.16 8.65 -2.97
N GLU A 325 -5.57 7.57 -2.29
CA GLU A 325 -5.86 7.59 -0.85
C GLU A 325 -4.61 7.26 -0.01
N THR A 326 -3.90 6.20 -0.39
CA THR A 326 -2.83 5.60 0.44
C THR A 326 -1.61 6.49 0.69
N PRO A 327 -1.20 7.44 -0.18
CA PRO A 327 -0.12 8.37 0.16
C PRO A 327 -0.40 9.20 1.42
N TYR A 328 -1.66 9.53 1.69
CA TYR A 328 -2.06 10.28 2.88
C TYR A 328 -1.94 9.41 4.14
N ILE A 329 -2.43 8.18 4.10
CA ILE A 329 -2.29 7.22 5.21
C ILE A 329 -0.81 6.93 5.48
N LYS A 330 -0.02 6.69 4.44
CA LYS A 330 1.43 6.49 4.54
C LYS A 330 2.11 7.65 5.25
N LEU A 331 1.89 8.89 4.78
CA LEU A 331 2.43 10.09 5.41
C LEU A 331 2.00 10.18 6.89
N LEU A 332 0.74 9.89 7.17
CA LEU A 332 0.21 9.94 8.52
C LEU A 332 0.91 8.93 9.46
N THR A 333 1.16 7.71 8.97
CA THR A 333 1.93 6.72 9.74
C THR A 333 3.39 7.10 9.94
N GLN A 334 4.01 7.82 9.00
CA GLN A 334 5.37 8.34 9.17
C GLN A 334 5.43 9.43 10.25
N LEU A 335 4.34 10.18 10.45
CA LEU A 335 4.28 11.25 11.43
C LEU A 335 3.87 10.77 12.83
N TYR A 336 3.01 9.77 12.95
CA TYR A 336 2.42 9.40 14.25
C TYR A 336 2.26 7.90 14.50
N GLY A 337 2.71 7.05 13.56
CA GLY A 337 2.36 5.64 13.54
C GLY A 337 2.81 4.84 14.77
N ASP A 338 3.86 5.27 15.46
CA ASP A 338 4.37 4.65 16.69
C ASP A 338 3.45 4.80 17.92
N ARG A 339 2.43 5.65 17.82
CA ARG A 339 1.43 5.92 18.87
C ARG A 339 0.00 6.08 18.33
N MET A 340 -0.25 5.57 17.13
CA MET A 340 -1.50 5.79 16.40
C MET A 340 -2.55 4.71 16.71
N LEU A 341 -3.79 5.13 16.94
CA LEU A 341 -4.96 4.25 16.96
C LEU A 341 -5.88 4.64 15.79
N ILE A 342 -6.24 3.68 14.95
CA ILE A 342 -7.05 3.91 13.74
C ILE A 342 -8.41 3.24 13.90
N ALA A 343 -9.46 4.06 13.93
CA ALA A 343 -10.83 3.65 13.66
C ALA A 343 -11.09 3.88 12.16
N ASN A 344 -11.29 2.80 11.40
CA ASN A 344 -11.47 2.88 9.96
C ASN A 344 -12.90 2.54 9.55
N ALA A 345 -13.57 3.45 8.85
CA ALA A 345 -14.88 3.19 8.28
C ALA A 345 -14.80 2.15 7.16
N THR A 346 -15.88 1.40 6.95
CA THR A 346 -15.95 0.46 5.84
C THR A 346 -15.90 1.19 4.49
N GLY A 347 -15.03 0.75 3.59
CA GLY A 347 -14.83 1.40 2.28
C GLY A 347 -13.52 0.94 1.65
N CYS A 348 -13.01 1.65 0.63
CA CYS A 348 -11.71 1.32 0.02
C CYS A 348 -10.62 1.20 1.08
N SER A 349 -10.58 2.16 2.03
CA SER A 349 -9.60 2.20 3.12
C SER A 349 -9.62 0.99 4.04
N SER A 350 -10.79 0.37 4.30
CA SER A 350 -10.82 -0.89 5.04
C SER A 350 -10.46 -2.10 4.19
N ILE A 351 -10.80 -2.09 2.89
CA ILE A 351 -10.45 -3.18 1.98
C ILE A 351 -8.94 -3.25 1.77
N TYR A 352 -8.30 -2.17 1.31
CA TYR A 352 -6.84 -2.23 1.14
C TYR A 352 -6.09 -2.19 2.48
N GLY A 353 -6.73 -1.71 3.56
CA GLY A 353 -6.15 -1.57 4.90
C GLY A 353 -6.24 -2.81 5.79
N GLY A 354 -7.14 -3.76 5.47
CA GLY A 354 -7.40 -4.92 6.32
C GLY A 354 -8.14 -6.09 5.66
N ASN A 355 -8.05 -6.26 4.33
CA ASN A 355 -8.61 -7.44 3.67
C ASN A 355 -7.70 -8.67 3.88
N LEU A 356 -8.10 -9.51 4.84
CA LEU A 356 -7.39 -10.74 5.19
C LEU A 356 -7.19 -11.64 3.96
N PRO A 357 -6.04 -12.34 3.85
CA PRO A 357 -5.09 -12.65 4.92
C PRO A 357 -3.93 -11.68 5.09
N SER A 358 -3.99 -10.49 4.46
CA SER A 358 -2.85 -9.59 4.38
C SER A 358 -3.16 -8.19 4.93
N THR A 359 -2.23 -7.66 5.71
CA THR A 359 -2.35 -6.43 6.49
C THR A 359 -1.16 -5.50 6.17
N PRO A 360 -1.41 -4.27 5.66
CA PRO A 360 -0.36 -3.33 5.27
C PRO A 360 0.21 -2.49 6.41
N TYR A 361 -0.52 -2.37 7.52
CA TYR A 361 -0.03 -1.67 8.70
C TYR A 361 1.04 -2.51 9.38
N THR A 362 2.20 -1.92 9.67
CA THR A 362 3.37 -2.61 10.21
C THR A 362 3.95 -1.87 11.43
N THR A 363 5.05 -2.36 12.00
CA THR A 363 5.71 -1.75 13.16
C THR A 363 7.08 -1.18 12.81
N ASP A 364 7.51 -0.21 13.62
CA ASP A 364 8.90 0.23 13.69
C ASP A 364 9.81 -0.88 14.28
N ALA A 365 11.11 -0.57 14.38
CA ALA A 365 12.11 -1.46 14.97
C ALA A 365 11.88 -1.78 16.46
N ASN A 366 11.05 -0.99 17.16
CA ASN A 366 10.69 -1.20 18.56
C ASN A 366 9.40 -2.03 18.72
N GLY A 367 8.82 -2.53 17.63
CA GLY A 367 7.55 -3.25 17.63
C GLY A 367 6.32 -2.36 17.82
N ARG A 368 6.44 -1.04 17.58
CA ARG A 368 5.36 -0.07 17.71
C ARG A 368 4.80 0.30 16.35
N GLY A 369 3.48 0.33 16.22
CA GLY A 369 2.81 0.69 14.97
C GLY A 369 1.34 1.01 15.18
N PRO A 370 0.63 1.39 14.10
CA PRO A 370 -0.77 1.75 14.19
C PRO A 370 -1.62 0.55 14.61
N ALA A 371 -2.34 0.67 15.73
CA ALA A 371 -3.38 -0.28 16.07
C ALA A 371 -4.62 0.04 15.22
N TRP A 372 -5.00 -0.88 14.34
CA TRP A 372 -6.05 -0.66 13.35
C TRP A 372 -7.28 -1.52 13.64
N ALA A 373 -8.47 -0.93 13.52
CA ALA A 373 -9.72 -1.65 13.57
C ALA A 373 -10.77 -1.04 12.63
N ASN A 374 -11.64 -1.90 12.11
CA ASN A 374 -12.82 -1.53 11.34
C ASN A 374 -14.05 -2.12 12.04
N SER A 375 -14.94 -1.24 12.53
CA SER A 375 -16.24 -1.64 13.08
C SER A 375 -17.24 -1.81 11.95
N LEU A 376 -18.04 -0.79 11.63
CA LEU A 376 -19.02 -0.82 10.55
C LEU A 376 -18.80 0.33 9.56
N PHE A 377 -19.77 0.56 8.68
CA PHE A 377 -19.69 1.66 7.72
C PHE A 377 -20.20 2.97 8.33
N GLU A 378 -21.23 2.88 9.16
CA GLU A 378 -22.02 3.97 9.70
C GLU A 378 -21.49 4.54 11.01
N ASP A 379 -20.74 3.76 11.80
CA ASP A 379 -20.44 4.05 13.21
C ASP A 379 -18.99 4.50 13.48
N ASN A 380 -18.21 4.76 12.42
CA ASN A 380 -16.77 4.94 12.58
C ASN A 380 -16.38 6.15 13.45
N ALA A 381 -17.22 7.19 13.47
CA ALA A 381 -16.93 8.36 14.29
C ALA A 381 -17.10 8.03 15.78
N GLU A 382 -18.21 7.40 16.11
CA GLU A 382 -18.57 6.95 17.45
C GLU A 382 -17.61 5.87 17.95
N PHE A 383 -17.19 4.98 17.04
CA PHE A 383 -16.19 3.94 17.32
C PHE A 383 -14.84 4.56 17.72
N GLY A 384 -14.36 5.54 16.94
CA GLY A 384 -13.15 6.28 17.28
C GLY A 384 -13.27 7.16 18.53
N LEU A 385 -14.45 7.72 18.80
CA LEU A 385 -14.73 8.40 20.07
C LEU A 385 -14.59 7.42 21.26
N GLY A 386 -15.07 6.19 21.11
CA GLY A 386 -14.87 5.13 22.09
C GLY A 386 -13.38 4.88 22.43
N PHE A 387 -12.50 4.95 21.43
CA PHE A 387 -11.05 4.86 21.66
C PHE A 387 -10.54 6.01 22.52
N ARG A 388 -10.98 7.25 22.25
CA ARG A 388 -10.57 8.44 23.01
C ARG A 388 -10.96 8.34 24.47
N LEU A 389 -12.24 8.08 24.72
CA LEU A 389 -12.78 7.91 26.08
C LEU A 389 -12.05 6.80 26.84
N THR A 390 -11.70 5.71 26.16
CA THR A 390 -10.96 4.59 26.75
C THR A 390 -9.53 4.99 27.11
N VAL A 391 -8.81 5.67 26.22
CA VAL A 391 -7.43 6.14 26.49
C VAL A 391 -7.42 7.14 27.65
N ASP A 392 -8.38 8.05 27.74
CA ASP A 392 -8.51 8.97 28.88
C ASP A 392 -8.76 8.23 30.18
N GLN A 393 -9.67 7.28 30.18
CA GLN A 393 -9.99 6.52 31.38
C GLN A 393 -8.81 5.67 31.86
N HIS A 394 -8.01 5.11 30.95
CA HIS A 394 -6.76 4.42 31.29
C HIS A 394 -5.74 5.39 31.89
N ARG A 395 -5.61 6.60 31.35
CA ARG A 395 -4.72 7.62 31.92
C ARG A 395 -5.15 7.99 33.34
N VAL A 396 -6.43 8.25 33.57
CA VAL A 396 -6.99 8.53 34.91
C VAL A 396 -6.70 7.38 35.87
N ARG A 397 -6.90 6.13 35.42
CA ARG A 397 -6.58 4.93 36.21
C ARG A 397 -5.10 4.91 36.60
N VAL A 398 -4.19 5.13 35.66
CA VAL A 398 -2.75 5.09 35.92
C VAL A 398 -2.31 6.22 36.84
N LEU A 399 -2.83 7.43 36.69
CA LEU A 399 -2.52 8.54 37.60
C LEU A 399 -2.94 8.22 39.05
N ARG A 400 -4.13 7.63 39.24
CA ARG A 400 -4.57 7.17 40.56
C ARG A 400 -3.67 6.06 41.11
N LEU A 401 -3.23 5.12 40.27
CA LEU A 401 -2.29 4.07 40.70
C LEU A 401 -0.93 4.66 41.06
N LEU A 402 -0.41 5.65 40.33
CA LEU A 402 0.82 6.36 40.69
C LEU A 402 0.73 6.99 42.09
N ASP A 403 -0.42 7.57 42.44
CA ASP A 403 -0.64 8.14 43.78
C ASP A 403 -0.59 7.08 44.89
N GLN A 404 -1.06 5.86 44.62
CA GLN A 404 -1.03 4.76 45.58
C GLN A 404 0.38 4.26 45.88
N PHE A 405 1.32 4.43 44.95
CA PHE A 405 2.72 4.03 45.09
C PHE A 405 3.67 5.22 45.23
N ALA A 406 3.16 6.41 45.54
CA ALA A 406 3.93 7.65 45.58
C ALA A 406 5.10 7.60 46.58
N ASP A 407 4.95 6.85 47.67
CA ASP A 407 5.99 6.61 48.69
C ASP A 407 7.13 5.71 48.20
N LYS A 408 6.90 4.92 47.14
CA LYS A 408 7.86 3.99 46.54
C LYS A 408 8.52 4.53 45.27
N ILE A 409 8.12 5.70 44.80
CA ILE A 409 8.63 6.33 43.58
C ILE A 409 9.41 7.60 43.95
N PRO A 410 10.62 7.83 43.40
CA PRO A 410 11.34 9.08 43.61
C PRO A 410 10.47 10.30 43.27
N ALA A 411 10.44 11.30 44.14
CA ALA A 411 9.56 12.47 43.99
C ALA A 411 9.73 13.21 42.65
N GLU A 412 10.97 13.27 42.14
CA GLU A 412 11.29 13.87 40.84
C GLU A 412 10.65 13.08 39.69
N LEU A 413 10.75 11.75 39.71
CA LEU A 413 10.14 10.88 38.70
C LEU A 413 8.62 10.94 38.76
N LEU A 414 8.04 10.91 39.96
CA LEU A 414 6.58 11.03 40.13
C LEU A 414 6.05 12.36 39.58
N THR A 415 6.77 13.46 39.83
CA THR A 415 6.43 14.79 39.29
C THR A 415 6.56 14.78 37.77
N ALA A 416 7.66 14.26 37.23
CA ALA A 416 7.90 14.18 35.80
C ALA A 416 6.85 13.34 35.06
N LEU A 417 6.38 12.24 35.66
CA LEU A 417 5.30 11.39 35.15
C LEU A 417 3.92 12.07 35.15
N LYS A 418 3.76 13.23 35.80
CA LYS A 418 2.48 13.97 35.83
C LYS A 418 2.51 15.27 35.02
N SER A 419 3.70 15.82 34.76
CA SER A 419 3.90 17.00 33.93
C SER A 419 3.70 16.71 32.43
N ASP A 420 3.67 17.74 31.59
CA ASP A 420 3.71 17.57 30.14
C ASP A 420 5.08 17.08 29.67
N ALA A 421 5.09 16.16 28.71
CA ALA A 421 6.30 15.62 28.10
C ALA A 421 6.00 15.11 26.70
N THR A 422 7.01 15.10 25.82
CA THR A 422 6.86 14.43 24.52
C THR A 422 6.69 12.92 24.72
N PRO A 423 6.11 12.20 23.74
CA PRO A 423 5.98 10.75 23.82
C PRO A 423 7.30 10.00 24.06
N GLU A 424 8.41 10.50 23.51
CA GLU A 424 9.75 9.92 23.67
C GLU A 424 10.23 10.03 25.12
N VAL A 425 10.21 11.24 25.68
CA VAL A 425 10.56 11.49 27.08
C VAL A 425 9.65 10.70 28.01
N ARG A 426 8.35 10.62 27.69
CA ARG A 426 7.40 9.84 28.50
C ARG A 426 7.74 8.35 28.52
N ARG A 427 8.20 7.78 27.41
CA ARG A 427 8.61 6.37 27.36
C ARG A 427 9.82 6.10 28.24
N GLU A 428 10.79 7.01 28.28
CA GLU A 428 11.95 6.90 29.18
C GLU A 428 11.51 6.93 30.65
N GLN A 429 10.60 7.84 31.01
CA GLN A 429 10.03 7.92 32.35
C GLN A 429 9.25 6.65 32.72
N VAL A 430 8.48 6.08 31.79
CA VAL A 430 7.76 4.81 32.01
C VAL A 430 8.74 3.64 32.18
N ALA A 431 9.85 3.61 31.42
CA ALA A 431 10.89 2.61 31.61
C ALA A 431 11.55 2.73 33.00
N ALA A 432 11.86 3.95 33.43
CA ALA A 432 12.38 4.23 34.77
C ALA A 432 11.39 3.81 35.87
N LEU A 433 10.09 4.07 35.68
CA LEU A 433 9.03 3.61 36.60
C LEU A 433 9.00 2.09 36.73
N ARG A 434 9.09 1.36 35.59
CA ARG A 434 9.14 -0.11 35.56
C ARG A 434 10.35 -0.63 36.31
N GLN A 435 11.52 0.00 36.13
CA GLN A 435 12.73 -0.38 36.87
C GLN A 435 12.57 -0.13 38.37
N GLN A 436 12.01 1.01 38.76
CA GLN A 436 11.85 1.40 40.17
C GLN A 436 10.90 0.47 40.95
N LEU A 437 9.83 -0.01 40.31
CA LEU A 437 8.79 -0.81 40.95
C LEU A 437 8.86 -2.30 40.60
N ASN A 438 9.93 -2.77 39.94
CA ASN A 438 10.04 -4.15 39.45
C ASN A 438 9.83 -5.21 40.55
N ASP A 439 10.31 -4.92 41.76
CA ASP A 439 10.24 -5.84 42.89
C ASP A 439 9.03 -5.57 43.82
N VAL A 440 8.13 -4.68 43.43
CA VAL A 440 6.91 -4.35 44.19
C VAL A 440 5.75 -5.18 43.65
N ALA A 441 5.46 -6.30 44.32
CA ALA A 441 4.47 -7.28 43.87
C ALA A 441 3.07 -6.67 43.61
N GLU A 442 2.66 -5.68 44.41
CA GLU A 442 1.36 -5.03 44.27
C GLU A 442 1.29 -4.03 43.10
N ALA A 443 2.44 -3.63 42.53
CA ALA A 443 2.51 -2.64 41.46
C ALA A 443 2.22 -3.22 40.06
N HIS A 444 1.91 -4.51 39.94
CA HIS A 444 1.72 -5.19 38.66
C HIS A 444 0.70 -4.48 37.75
N GLU A 445 -0.43 -4.04 38.30
CA GLU A 445 -1.45 -3.32 37.51
C GLU A 445 -0.94 -1.97 36.99
N LEU A 446 -0.20 -1.22 37.82
CA LEU A 446 0.41 0.04 37.41
C LEU A 446 1.41 -0.19 36.29
N LEU A 447 2.29 -1.19 36.43
CA LEU A 447 3.32 -1.48 35.44
C LEU A 447 2.76 -1.98 34.12
N ARG A 448 1.67 -2.76 34.16
CA ARG A 448 0.96 -3.21 32.96
C ARG A 448 0.33 -2.04 32.20
N ASP A 449 -0.32 -1.13 32.92
CA ASP A 449 -1.10 -0.05 32.31
C ASP A 449 -0.27 1.23 32.05
N ALA A 450 0.98 1.31 32.51
CA ALA A 450 1.83 2.51 32.49
C ALA A 450 2.00 3.16 31.11
N ASP A 451 1.92 2.38 30.03
CA ASP A 451 2.02 2.88 28.66
C ASP A 451 0.85 3.81 28.26
N ALA A 452 -0.23 3.83 29.04
CA ALA A 452 -1.32 4.80 28.91
C ALA A 452 -0.89 6.24 29.29
N LEU A 453 0.27 6.42 29.93
CA LEU A 453 0.84 7.75 30.15
C LEU A 453 1.42 8.35 28.87
N VAL A 454 1.84 7.51 27.92
CA VAL A 454 2.31 7.93 26.60
C VAL A 454 1.09 8.30 25.76
N GLU A 455 1.01 9.57 25.38
CA GLU A 455 -0.08 10.10 24.57
C GLU A 455 -0.31 9.27 23.29
N LYS A 456 -1.58 9.03 22.96
CA LYS A 456 -2.00 8.32 21.74
C LYS A 456 -2.63 9.30 20.75
N SER A 457 -2.33 9.11 19.46
CA SER A 457 -2.95 9.88 18.38
C SER A 457 -4.11 9.06 17.79
N ILE A 458 -5.34 9.52 17.95
CA ILE A 458 -6.53 8.78 17.53
C ILE A 458 -7.04 9.34 16.20
N TRP A 459 -7.16 8.47 15.20
CA TRP A 459 -7.51 8.83 13.84
C TRP A 459 -8.71 8.04 13.34
N LEU A 460 -9.72 8.77 12.90
CA LEU A 460 -10.95 8.25 12.31
C LEU A 460 -10.83 8.40 10.80
N ILE A 461 -10.55 7.31 10.09
CA ILE A 461 -10.27 7.31 8.66
C ILE A 461 -11.46 6.74 7.89
N GLY A 462 -11.90 7.42 6.83
CA GLY A 462 -12.96 6.89 5.97
C GLY A 462 -13.13 7.67 4.68
N GLY A 463 -13.87 7.09 3.73
CA GLY A 463 -14.15 7.75 2.44
C GLY A 463 -15.28 8.78 2.51
N ASP A 464 -15.53 9.47 1.40
CA ASP A 464 -16.61 10.45 1.32
C ASP A 464 -18.00 9.87 1.54
N GLY A 465 -18.25 8.62 1.15
CA GLY A 465 -19.55 7.97 1.41
C GLY A 465 -19.87 7.79 2.88
N TRP A 466 -18.85 7.56 3.73
CA TRP A 466 -19.04 7.54 5.17
C TRP A 466 -19.32 8.96 5.68
N ALA A 467 -18.39 9.88 5.46
CA ALA A 467 -18.40 11.19 6.10
C ALA A 467 -19.53 12.11 5.61
N TYR A 468 -19.89 12.03 4.33
CA TYR A 468 -20.92 12.91 3.76
C TYR A 468 -22.32 12.31 3.90
N ASP A 469 -22.45 10.98 3.91
CA ASP A 469 -23.73 10.28 3.86
C ASP A 469 -24.05 9.50 5.13
N ILE A 470 -23.68 8.21 5.19
CA ILE A 470 -24.25 7.27 6.17
C ILE A 470 -23.77 7.54 7.59
N GLY A 471 -22.50 7.89 7.77
CA GLY A 471 -21.89 8.20 9.06
C GLY A 471 -21.90 9.69 9.40
N PHE A 472 -22.55 10.53 8.59
CA PHE A 472 -22.53 11.98 8.82
C PHE A 472 -23.15 12.37 10.16
N GLY A 473 -24.22 11.70 10.60
CA GLY A 473 -24.85 12.00 11.88
C GLY A 473 -23.92 11.74 13.07
N GLY A 474 -23.20 10.61 13.04
CA GLY A 474 -22.17 10.29 14.03
C GLY A 474 -20.99 11.24 13.98
N LEU A 475 -20.51 11.55 12.77
CA LEU A 475 -19.44 12.51 12.53
C LEU A 475 -19.77 13.90 13.10
N ASP A 476 -20.98 14.40 12.80
CA ASP A 476 -21.48 15.68 13.30
C ASP A 476 -21.56 15.69 14.83
N HIS A 477 -22.10 14.62 15.43
CA HIS A 477 -22.16 14.49 16.88
C HIS A 477 -20.77 14.50 17.52
N VAL A 478 -19.85 13.67 17.02
CA VAL A 478 -18.47 13.62 17.54
C VAL A 478 -17.79 14.98 17.42
N LEU A 479 -17.86 15.63 16.26
CA LEU A 479 -17.25 16.94 16.06
C LEU A 479 -17.91 18.06 16.87
N SER A 480 -19.13 17.87 17.39
CA SER A 480 -19.78 18.83 18.29
C SER A 480 -19.29 18.77 19.75
N LEU A 481 -18.57 17.71 20.12
CA LEU A 481 -17.99 17.53 21.46
C LEU A 481 -16.64 18.27 21.55
N THR A 482 -15.87 18.06 22.63
CA THR A 482 -14.54 18.68 22.83
C THR A 482 -13.39 17.68 22.93
N GLU A 483 -13.67 16.40 22.68
CA GLU A 483 -12.72 15.31 22.80
C GLU A 483 -11.64 15.36 21.70
N ASN A 484 -10.42 14.96 22.05
CA ASN A 484 -9.29 15.05 21.12
C ASN A 484 -9.22 13.84 20.17
N VAL A 485 -9.86 13.95 19.01
CA VAL A 485 -9.76 13.00 17.89
C VAL A 485 -9.44 13.71 16.58
N ASN A 486 -8.78 13.01 15.67
CA ASN A 486 -8.44 13.48 14.33
C ASN A 486 -9.29 12.74 13.29
N ILE A 487 -9.85 13.46 12.31
CA ILE A 487 -10.66 12.84 11.26
C ILE A 487 -10.02 13.04 9.89
N LEU A 488 -9.74 11.93 9.19
CA LEU A 488 -9.24 11.96 7.80
C LEU A 488 -10.30 11.42 6.85
N VAL A 489 -10.90 12.34 6.09
CA VAL A 489 -11.84 12.00 5.01
C VAL A 489 -11.11 11.90 3.68
N LEU A 490 -11.07 10.69 3.12
CA LEU A 490 -10.48 10.37 1.83
C LEU A 490 -11.55 10.59 0.74
N ASP A 491 -11.66 11.83 0.27
CA ASP A 491 -12.75 12.23 -0.64
C ASP A 491 -12.45 11.85 -2.10
N THR A 492 -13.04 10.73 -2.52
CA THR A 492 -12.97 10.23 -3.89
C THR A 492 -14.14 10.71 -4.76
N GLN A 493 -15.05 11.49 -4.16
CA GLN A 493 -16.23 12.07 -4.79
C GLN A 493 -17.22 11.02 -5.36
N CYS A 494 -17.12 9.77 -4.89
CA CYS A 494 -18.04 8.68 -5.20
C CYS A 494 -17.82 7.50 -4.23
N TYR A 495 -18.70 6.51 -4.24
CA TYR A 495 -18.48 5.29 -3.46
C TYR A 495 -17.57 4.36 -4.26
N SER A 496 -16.26 4.60 -4.16
CA SER A 496 -15.24 3.91 -4.96
C SER A 496 -15.32 2.38 -4.83
N ASN A 497 -15.40 1.86 -3.60
CA ASN A 497 -15.36 0.41 -3.33
C ASN A 497 -16.50 -0.37 -3.99
N THR A 498 -17.72 0.17 -3.95
CA THR A 498 -18.93 -0.51 -4.45
C THR A 498 -19.18 -0.27 -5.94
N GLY A 499 -18.22 0.34 -6.64
CA GLY A 499 -18.24 0.52 -8.09
C GLY A 499 -18.76 1.88 -8.55
N GLY A 500 -18.53 2.95 -7.78
CA GLY A 500 -18.67 4.33 -8.22
C GLY A 500 -20.10 4.89 -8.17
N GLN A 501 -20.83 4.62 -7.08
CA GLN A 501 -22.13 5.24 -6.81
C GLN A 501 -21.98 6.73 -6.44
N ALA A 502 -23.00 7.52 -6.77
CA ALA A 502 -23.08 8.92 -6.36
C ALA A 502 -23.12 9.07 -4.83
N SER A 503 -22.33 10.01 -4.30
CA SER A 503 -22.37 10.45 -2.90
C SER A 503 -22.86 11.90 -2.79
N LYS A 504 -23.10 12.40 -1.57
CA LYS A 504 -23.29 13.85 -1.39
C LYS A 504 -22.01 14.66 -1.70
N ALA A 505 -20.82 14.04 -1.71
CA ALA A 505 -19.57 14.67 -2.12
C ALA A 505 -19.39 14.77 -3.64
N THR A 506 -20.08 13.96 -4.44
CA THR A 506 -20.01 14.00 -5.90
C THR A 506 -20.30 15.41 -6.46
N PRO A 507 -19.48 15.96 -7.38
CA PRO A 507 -19.69 17.28 -7.99
C PRO A 507 -20.93 17.38 -8.87
N LEU A 508 -21.37 18.63 -9.10
CA LEU A 508 -22.36 18.93 -10.14
C LEU A 508 -21.86 18.45 -11.51
N GLY A 509 -22.70 17.75 -12.26
CA GLY A 509 -22.40 17.25 -13.60
C GLY A 509 -21.59 15.97 -13.67
N ALA A 510 -21.01 15.49 -12.56
CA ALA A 510 -20.26 14.23 -12.55
C ALA A 510 -21.19 13.02 -12.81
N VAL A 511 -20.76 12.11 -13.68
CA VAL A 511 -21.49 10.89 -14.03
C VAL A 511 -21.00 9.75 -13.15
N THR A 512 -21.92 9.12 -12.44
CA THR A 512 -21.71 8.02 -11.48
C THR A 512 -22.91 7.07 -11.55
N LYS A 513 -22.85 5.90 -10.92
CA LYS A 513 -24.08 5.08 -10.74
C LYS A 513 -25.07 5.85 -9.88
N PHE A 514 -26.35 5.82 -10.23
CA PHE A 514 -27.41 6.69 -9.70
C PHE A 514 -27.28 8.18 -10.06
N GLY A 515 -26.36 8.52 -10.97
CA GLY A 515 -26.11 9.85 -11.51
C GLY A 515 -25.76 9.78 -12.99
N GLU A 516 -26.40 8.90 -13.75
CA GLU A 516 -26.05 8.53 -15.13
C GLU A 516 -26.17 9.71 -16.11
N HIS A 517 -27.02 10.69 -15.80
CA HIS A 517 -27.20 11.93 -16.56
C HIS A 517 -26.44 13.12 -15.96
N GLY A 518 -25.45 12.84 -15.11
CA GLY A 518 -24.75 13.84 -14.31
C GLY A 518 -25.53 14.22 -13.05
N LYS A 519 -24.84 14.36 -11.91
CA LYS A 519 -25.46 14.83 -10.67
C LYS A 519 -26.03 16.24 -10.85
N ARG A 520 -27.30 16.45 -10.50
CA ARG A 520 -28.02 17.72 -10.68
C ARG A 520 -27.83 18.73 -9.55
N LYS A 521 -27.26 18.30 -8.42
CA LYS A 521 -27.03 19.14 -7.23
C LYS A 521 -25.54 19.32 -7.01
N ALA A 522 -25.15 20.48 -6.48
CA ALA A 522 -23.79 20.75 -6.05
C ALA A 522 -23.30 19.74 -4.98
N ARG A 523 -21.98 19.65 -4.83
CA ARG A 523 -21.33 18.92 -3.73
C ARG A 523 -21.77 19.53 -2.40
N LYS A 524 -22.08 18.70 -1.41
CA LYS A 524 -22.25 19.15 -0.02
C LYS A 524 -20.90 19.67 0.47
N ASP A 525 -20.86 20.83 1.09
CA ASP A 525 -19.63 21.38 1.66
C ASP A 525 -19.51 20.96 3.14
N LEU A 526 -18.82 19.84 3.37
CA LEU A 526 -18.60 19.31 4.72
C LEU A 526 -17.71 20.25 5.55
N GLY A 527 -16.66 20.80 4.94
CA GLY A 527 -15.73 21.70 5.63
C GLY A 527 -16.45 22.95 6.16
N VAL A 528 -17.26 23.60 5.32
CA VAL A 528 -18.08 24.74 5.75
C VAL A 528 -19.05 24.36 6.86
N SER A 529 -19.68 23.19 6.77
CA SER A 529 -20.61 22.72 7.81
C SER A 529 -19.90 22.57 9.17
N MET A 530 -18.71 21.96 9.18
CA MET A 530 -17.96 21.72 10.43
C MET A 530 -17.33 23.00 10.99
N MET A 531 -16.92 23.95 10.14
CA MET A 531 -16.40 25.25 10.59
C MET A 531 -17.42 26.06 11.41
N MET A 532 -18.73 25.82 11.24
CA MET A 532 -19.77 26.54 11.99
C MET A 532 -19.76 26.24 13.49
N TYR A 533 -19.15 25.15 13.94
CA TYR A 533 -18.97 24.86 15.37
C TYR A 533 -17.98 25.82 16.05
N GLY A 534 -17.06 26.44 15.30
CA GLY A 534 -16.11 27.44 15.79
C GLY A 534 -14.92 26.89 16.61
N HIS A 535 -15.00 25.65 17.08
CA HIS A 535 -13.96 24.99 17.89
C HIS A 535 -13.39 23.71 17.23
N VAL A 536 -13.73 23.48 15.97
CA VAL A 536 -13.23 22.35 15.18
C VAL A 536 -12.17 22.89 14.22
N TYR A 537 -10.97 22.29 14.25
CA TYR A 537 -9.97 22.57 13.21
C TYR A 537 -10.44 21.95 11.89
N VAL A 538 -10.38 22.70 10.78
CA VAL A 538 -10.79 22.18 9.47
C VAL A 538 -9.74 22.57 8.44
N ALA A 539 -9.24 21.57 7.71
CA ALA A 539 -8.34 21.78 6.57
C ALA A 539 -8.76 20.92 5.38
N GLN A 540 -8.68 21.50 4.19
CA GLN A 540 -8.78 20.77 2.94
C GLN A 540 -7.39 20.71 2.29
N ILE A 541 -6.91 19.50 2.01
CA ILE A 541 -5.55 19.24 1.56
C ILE A 541 -5.56 18.53 0.20
N SER A 542 -4.52 18.78 -0.60
CA SER A 542 -4.26 18.05 -1.85
C SER A 542 -2.76 17.85 -1.99
N LEU A 543 -2.30 16.62 -1.81
CA LEU A 543 -0.89 16.26 -1.82
C LEU A 543 -0.24 16.62 -3.15
N GLY A 544 -0.93 16.32 -4.26
CA GLY A 544 -0.47 16.65 -5.60
C GLY A 544 -0.47 18.16 -5.93
N ALA A 545 -1.23 18.98 -5.19
CA ALA A 545 -1.26 20.43 -5.40
C ALA A 545 -0.21 21.16 -4.53
N GLN A 546 -0.15 20.84 -3.24
CA GLN A 546 0.80 21.44 -2.30
C GLN A 546 1.26 20.47 -1.22
N LEU A 547 2.40 19.82 -1.47
CA LEU A 547 3.02 18.83 -0.59
C LEU A 547 3.24 19.35 0.83
N ASN A 548 3.87 20.52 0.98
CA ASN A 548 4.20 21.06 2.31
C ASN A 548 2.98 21.60 3.05
N GLN A 549 1.94 22.08 2.35
CA GLN A 549 0.68 22.46 3.00
C GLN A 549 -0.03 21.24 3.55
N THR A 550 0.05 20.09 2.86
CA THR A 550 -0.51 18.82 3.35
C THR A 550 0.15 18.39 4.66
N VAL A 551 1.49 18.38 4.71
CA VAL A 551 2.23 18.06 5.96
C VAL A 551 1.89 19.05 7.07
N LYS A 552 1.89 20.35 6.75
CA LYS A 552 1.55 21.40 7.71
C LYS A 552 0.14 21.24 8.28
N ALA A 553 -0.87 20.98 7.45
CA ALA A 553 -2.25 20.83 7.91
C ALA A 553 -2.44 19.58 8.77
N ILE A 554 -1.75 18.47 8.45
CA ILE A 554 -1.78 17.26 9.29
C ILE A 554 -1.12 17.54 10.65
N GLN A 555 -0.01 18.28 10.70
CA GLN A 555 0.61 18.70 11.98
C GLN A 555 -0.26 19.72 12.73
N GLU A 556 -0.86 20.65 11.99
CA GLU A 556 -1.94 21.59 12.32
C GLU A 556 -3.01 20.92 13.19
N ALA A 557 -3.70 20.00 12.52
CA ALA A 557 -4.70 19.14 13.11
C ALA A 557 -4.11 18.40 14.31
N GLU A 558 -3.01 17.65 14.15
CA GLU A 558 -2.51 16.79 15.24
C GLU A 558 -2.03 17.53 16.49
N ALA A 559 -1.74 18.83 16.43
CA ALA A 559 -1.37 19.62 17.60
C ALA A 559 -2.56 20.34 18.26
N TYR A 560 -3.70 20.47 17.58
CA TYR A 560 -4.81 21.28 18.07
C TYR A 560 -5.50 20.66 19.31
N PRO A 561 -5.66 21.37 20.44
CA PRO A 561 -6.32 20.82 21.62
C PRO A 561 -7.85 20.81 21.45
N GLY A 562 -8.43 19.69 20.99
CA GLY A 562 -9.86 19.51 20.71
C GLY A 562 -10.14 18.59 19.52
N HIS A 563 -11.36 18.59 18.96
CA HIS A 563 -11.70 17.85 17.73
C HIS A 563 -11.05 18.48 16.49
N ARG A 564 -10.56 17.62 15.58
CA ARG A 564 -9.70 17.99 14.44
C ARG A 564 -10.11 17.38 13.11
#